data_AF-A0A958LJD9-F1
#
_entry.id   AF-A0A958LJD9-F1
#
_cell.length_a   1.000
_cell.length_b   1.000
_cell.length_c   1.000
_cell.angle_alpha   90.00
_cell.angle_beta   90.00
_cell.angle_gamma   90.00
#
_symmetry.space_group_name_H-M   'P 1'
#
loop_
_entity.id
_entity.type
_entity.pdbx_description
1 polymer ?
#
loop_
_entity_poly.entity_id
_entity_poly.type
_entity_poly.pdbx_seq_one_letter_code
_entity_poly.pdbx_strand_id
1 'polypeptide(L)' 'MVRIAIQKSGRLTEKSLELLEACGMSFNGSKNQLMLQVNNFPLEILLVRDDDIPEYVRKGICELGIVGENVLWEHCDDA' A
#
# COMPACT_ATOMS: atom_id res chain seq x y z
N MET A 1 -9.35 -9.70 8.13
CA MET A 1 -8.02 -9.10 8.36
C MET A 1 -7.76 -8.25 7.14
N VAL A 2 -7.60 -6.94 7.31
CA VAL A 2 -7.58 -5.99 6.19
C VAL A 2 -6.15 -5.87 5.65
N ARG A 3 -5.99 -5.83 4.33
CA ARG A 3 -4.70 -5.60 3.68
C ARG A 3 -4.75 -4.29 2.91
N ILE A 4 -3.69 -3.49 3.07
CA ILE A 4 -3.47 -2.27 2.29
C ILE A 4 -2.20 -2.42 1.47
N ALA A 5 -2.27 -2.17 0.17
CA ALA A 5 -1.13 -2.17 -0.72
C ALA A 5 -0.51 -0.77 -0.79
N ILE A 6 0.80 -0.69 -0.59
CA ILE A 6 1.59 0.55 -0.66
C ILE A 6 2.80 0.29 -1.55
N GLN A 7 3.24 1.33 -2.25
CA GLN A 7 4.44 1.30 -3.05
C GLN A 7 5.67 0.94 -2.18
N LYS A 8 6.38 -0.13 -2.54
CA LYS A 8 7.58 -0.64 -1.86
C LYS A 8 8.73 0.35 -1.86
N SER A 9 8.95 1.02 -2.98
CA SER A 9 10.09 1.94 -3.17
C SER A 9 9.70 3.08 -4.10
N GLY A 10 10.07 4.30 -3.72
CA GLY A 10 9.88 5.50 -4.55
C GLY A 10 9.41 6.69 -3.73
N ARG A 11 8.86 7.70 -4.40
CA ARG A 11 8.57 9.02 -3.82
C ARG A 11 7.40 9.02 -2.82
N LEU A 12 6.44 8.10 -2.98
CA LEU A 12 5.25 8.01 -2.13
C LEU A 12 5.44 7.10 -0.92
N THR A 13 6.47 6.24 -0.90
CA THR A 13 6.63 5.21 0.13
C THR A 13 6.72 5.80 1.53
N GLU A 14 7.68 6.71 1.77
CA GLU A 14 7.89 7.30 3.11
C GLU A 14 6.67 8.10 3.57
N LYS A 15 6.13 8.95 2.70
CA LYS A 15 4.92 9.73 3.00
C LYS A 15 3.69 8.87 3.29
N SER A 16 3.55 7.74 2.61
CA SER A 16 2.42 6.81 2.84
C SER A 16 2.55 6.12 4.20
N LEU A 17 3.77 5.72 4.58
CA LEU A 17 4.03 5.13 5.90
C LEU A 17 3.84 6.17 7.00
N GLU A 18 4.38 7.38 6.84
CA GLU A 18 4.18 8.50 7.78
C GLU A 18 2.69 8.83 7.96
N LEU A 19 1.89 8.78 6.90
CA LEU A 19 0.44 8.99 6.99
C LEU A 19 -0.22 7.90 7.84
N LEU A 20 0.14 6.62 7.65
CA LEU A 20 -0.40 5.53 8.46
C LEU A 20 0.04 5.64 9.93
N GLU A 21 1.29 6.02 10.19
CA GLU A 21 1.78 6.32 11.54
C GLU A 21 1.02 7.49 12.17
N ALA A 22 0.74 8.55 11.41
CA ALA A 22 -0.05 9.69 11.85
C ALA A 22 -1.52 9.33 12.12
N CYS A 23 -2.06 8.32 11.43
CA CYS A 23 -3.36 7.73 11.76
C CYS A 23 -3.33 6.86 13.03
N GLY A 24 -2.17 6.74 13.69
CA GLY A 24 -1.99 5.99 14.92
C GLY A 24 -1.66 4.51 14.72
N MET A 25 -1.30 4.08 13.51
CA MET A 25 -0.85 2.70 13.28
C MET A 25 0.61 2.55 13.68
N SER A 26 0.92 1.51 14.44
CA SER A 26 2.29 1.18 14.83
C SER A 26 2.71 -0.10 14.11
N PHE A 27 3.74 -0.01 13.29
CA PHE A 27 4.34 -1.15 12.60
C PHE A 27 5.85 -1.03 12.67
N ASN A 28 6.53 -2.16 12.86
CA ASN A 28 7.98 -2.21 12.84
C ASN A 28 8.38 -2.88 11.53
N GLY A 29 8.94 -2.09 10.62
CA GLY A 29 9.23 -2.54 9.27
C GLY A 29 10.63 -2.19 8.82
N SER A 30 11.34 -3.18 8.27
CA SER A 30 12.54 -2.92 7.48
C SER A 30 12.16 -2.70 6.02
N LYS A 31 12.78 -1.73 5.33
CA LYS A 31 12.53 -1.41 3.90
C LYS A 31 12.68 -2.62 2.94
N ASN A 32 13.28 -3.72 3.40
CA ASN A 32 13.47 -4.96 2.63
C ASN A 32 12.33 -5.98 2.77
N GLN A 33 11.38 -5.77 3.69
CA GLN A 33 10.25 -6.69 3.83
C GLN A 33 9.22 -6.44 2.71
N LEU A 34 8.55 -7.51 2.27
CA LEU A 34 7.43 -7.42 1.31
C LEU A 34 6.10 -7.14 2.01
N MET A 35 6.08 -7.21 3.33
CA MET A 35 4.89 -7.13 4.15
C MET A 35 5.24 -6.60 5.53
N LEU A 36 4.44 -5.68 6.06
CA LEU A 36 4.53 -5.15 7.41
C LEU A 36 3.25 -5.46 8.17
N GLN A 37 3.39 -6.04 9.36
CA GLN A 37 2.25 -6.23 10.26
C GLN A 37 2.08 -5.01 11.16
N VAL A 38 0.84 -4.55 11.28
CA VAL A 38 0.49 -3.51 12.23
C VAL A 38 0.23 -4.14 13.59
N ASN A 39 0.95 -3.67 14.60
CA ASN A 39 0.97 -4.25 15.94
C ASN A 39 -0.32 -3.96 16.72
N ASN A 40 -0.99 -2.84 16.42
CA ASN A 40 -2.12 -2.33 17.19
C ASN A 40 -3.46 -2.34 16.45
N PHE A 41 -3.49 -2.87 15.23
CA PHE A 41 -4.70 -2.96 14.41
C PHE A 41 -4.64 -4.22 13.54
N PRO A 42 -5.76 -4.91 13.25
CA PRO A 42 -5.79 -6.12 12.40
C PRO A 42 -5.63 -5.77 10.90
N LEU A 43 -4.55 -5.06 10.59
CA LEU A 43 -4.17 -4.59 9.26
C LEU A 43 -2.75 -5.04 8.91
N GLU A 44 -2.56 -5.34 7.64
CA GLU A 44 -1.30 -5.75 7.07
C GLU A 44 -0.99 -4.86 5.85
N ILE A 45 0.23 -4.32 5.82
CA ILE A 45 0.70 -3.46 4.74
C ILE A 45 1.50 -4.34 3.78
N LEU A 46 1.04 -4.43 2.53
CA LEU A 46 1.75 -5.08 1.43
C LEU A 46 2.62 -4.05 0.72
N LEU A 47 3.91 -4.34 0.58
CA LEU A 47 4.86 -3.49 -0.12
C LEU A 47 5.09 -4.05 -1.53
N VAL A 48 4.42 -3.46 -2.52
CA VAL A 48 4.39 -3.90 -3.93
C VAL A 48 4.82 -2.79 -4.89
N ARG A 49 4.90 -3.05 -6.20
CA ARG A 49 5.12 -1.97 -7.18
C ARG A 49 3.86 -1.16 -7.34
N ASP A 50 4.01 0.13 -7.59
CA ASP A 50 2.91 1.08 -7.83
C ASP A 50 1.97 0.64 -8.94
N ASP A 51 2.51 0.22 -10.09
CA ASP A 51 1.71 -0.25 -11.24
C ASP A 51 0.88 -1.51 -10.90
N ASP A 52 1.33 -2.33 -9.95
CA ASP A 52 0.62 -3.55 -9.57
C ASP A 52 -0.56 -3.29 -8.60
N ILE A 53 -0.58 -2.15 -7.89
CA ILE A 53 -1.56 -1.88 -6.82
C ILE A 53 -3.02 -1.88 -7.31
N PRO A 54 -3.37 -1.19 -8.43
CA PRO A 54 -4.76 -1.17 -8.90
C PRO A 54 -5.29 -2.58 -9.21
N GLU A 55 -4.45 -3.41 -9.83
CA GLU A 55 -4.80 -4.78 -10.18
C GLU A 55 -4.92 -5.68 -8.94
N TYR A 56 -4.13 -5.45 -7.89
CA TYR A 56 -4.23 -6.17 -6.62
C TYR A 56 -5.55 -5.88 -5.91
N VAL A 57 -6.01 -4.62 -5.94
CA VAL A 57 -7.33 -4.23 -5.41
C VAL A 57 -8.43 -4.85 -6.25
N ARG A 58 -8.33 -4.76 -7.59
CA ARG A 58 -9.33 -5.35 -8.53
C ARG A 58 -9.49 -6.86 -8.35
N LYS A 59 -8.38 -7.57 -8.13
CA LYS A 59 -8.36 -9.04 -7.89
C LYS A 59 -8.73 -9.44 -6.46
N GLY A 60 -8.94 -8.49 -5.55
CA GLY A 60 -9.26 -8.77 -4.15
C GLY A 60 -8.09 -9.36 -3.36
N ILE A 61 -6.84 -9.14 -3.80
CA ILE A 61 -5.63 -9.54 -3.06
C ILE A 61 -5.48 -8.66 -1.81
N CYS A 62 -5.82 -7.37 -1.96
CA CYS A 62 -5.97 -6.40 -0.89
C CYS A 62 -7.28 -5.63 -1.04
N GLU A 63 -7.76 -5.08 0.07
CA GLU A 63 -9.00 -4.30 0.13
C GLU A 63 -8.76 -2.82 -0.17
N LEU A 64 -7.54 -2.33 0.07
CA LEU A 64 -7.17 -0.92 -0.08
C LEU A 64 -5.80 -0.80 -0.76
N GLY A 65 -5.56 0.33 -1.43
CA GLY A 65 -4.30 0.64 -2.09
C GLY A 65 -4.00 2.14 -2.09
N ILE A 66 -2.74 2.53 -1.89
CA ILE A 66 -2.26 3.90 -2.03
C ILE A 66 -1.40 3.99 -3.29
N VAL A 67 -1.86 4.76 -4.27
CA VAL A 67 -1.20 4.96 -5.57
C VAL A 67 -1.08 6.45 -5.90
N GLY A 68 -0.16 6.78 -6.81
CA GLY A 68 -0.14 8.10 -7.44
C GLY A 68 -1.36 8.27 -8.35
N GLU A 69 -1.89 9.49 -8.43
CA GLU A 69 -3.05 9.81 -9.26
C GLU A 69 -2.82 9.42 -10.73
N ASN A 70 -1.62 9.64 -11.26
CA ASN A 70 -1.27 9.27 -12.63
C ASN A 70 -1.45 7.76 -12.91
N VAL A 71 -1.03 6.90 -11.98
CA VAL A 71 -1.13 5.44 -12.12
C VAL A 71 -2.58 5.00 -12.22
N LEU A 72 -3.47 5.66 -11.47
CA LEU A 72 -4.89 5.38 -11.52
C LEU A 72 -5.49 5.71 -12.90
N TRP A 73 -5.13 6.86 -13.48
CA TRP A 73 -5.60 7.25 -14.81
C TRP A 73 -5.10 6.30 -15.91
N GLU A 74 -3.82 5.93 -15.86
CA GLU A 74 -3.23 4.98 -16.81
C GLU A 74 -3.97 3.63 -16.80
N HIS A 75 -4.37 3.13 -15.64
CA HIS A 75 -5.10 1.85 -15.50
C HIS A 75 -6.62 1.95 -15.70
N CYS A 76 -7.17 3.17 -15.78
CA CYS A 76 -8.60 3.40 -16.00
C CYS A 76 -8.93 3.59 -17.49
N ASP A 77 -7.97 4.03 -18.30
CA ASP A 77 -8.11 4.11 -19.76
C ASP A 77 -8.07 2.72 -20.44
N ASP A 78 -7.61 1.68 -19.73
CA ASP A 78 -7.64 0.28 -20.18
C ASP A 78 -9.02 -0.41 -20.02
N ALA A 79 -10.06 0.32 -19.61
CA ALA A 79 -11.41 -0.21 -19.30
C ALA A 79 -12.48 0.13 -20.35
#